data_AF-A0A8H8R4Y1-F1
#
_entry.id   AF-A0A8H8R4Y1-F1
#
_cell.length_a   1.000
_cell.length_b   1.000
_cell.length_c   1.000
_cell.angle_alpha   90.00
_cell.angle_beta   90.00
_cell.angle_gamma   90.00
#
_symmetry.space_group_name_H-M   'P 1'
#
loop_
_entity.id
_entity.type
_entity.pdbx_description
1 polymer ?
#
loop_
_entity_poly.entity_id
_entity_poly.type
_entity_poly.pdbx_seq_one_letter_code
_entity_poly.pdbx_strand_id
1 'polypeptide(L)'
;MSLPVSYVADSDFKTQEKSALEPEASSGIEIGDAEALMGTGSQNLHRKLRGKEVQLFAIGGAIGTSLFMQMAYSLPNGGPAGLFLGFAVYGTVMVAVNECFAEMVCYMPIASPFIRLGGFWVDDALSFAMGWNFFLNMALLVPFEIVAFNILLTYWTDKVPVEAIVSILIVLYA
;
A
#
# COMPACT_ATOMS: atom_id res chain seq x y z
N MET A 1 27.43 -0.39 41.86
CA MET A 1 26.88 0.37 43.00
C MET A 1 27.02 1.84 42.63
N SER A 2 26.01 2.68 42.39
CA SER A 2 24.54 2.65 42.39
C SER A 2 24.11 4.06 41.91
N LEU A 3 23.07 4.18 41.08
CA LEU A 3 22.40 5.46 40.68
C LEU A 3 21.80 6.20 41.90
N PRO A 4 21.46 7.52 41.90
CA PRO A 4 20.25 8.11 41.22
C PRO A 4 20.39 9.58 40.68
N VAL A 5 19.72 10.01 39.60
CA VAL A 5 18.39 10.68 39.42
C VAL A 5 18.17 12.06 40.09
N SER A 6 17.97 13.13 39.28
CA SER A 6 17.09 14.33 39.49
C SER A 6 17.27 15.30 38.29
N TYR A 7 16.31 15.63 37.42
CA TYR A 7 14.99 16.31 37.53
C TYR A 7 15.06 17.85 37.69
N VAL A 8 15.63 18.57 36.71
CA VAL A 8 15.45 20.03 36.53
C VAL A 8 15.60 20.38 35.04
N ALA A 9 14.50 20.65 34.31
CA ALA A 9 14.46 21.48 33.07
C ALA A 9 13.06 21.55 32.40
N ASP A 10 11.95 21.47 33.14
CA ASP A 10 10.59 21.47 32.54
C ASP A 10 9.97 22.89 32.41
N SER A 11 10.56 23.93 33.02
CA SER A 11 9.90 25.23 33.17
C SER A 11 10.20 26.29 32.09
N ASP A 12 11.21 26.09 31.25
CA ASP A 12 11.66 27.14 30.30
C ASP A 12 11.11 26.97 28.87
N PHE A 13 10.41 25.86 28.59
CA PHE A 13 9.95 25.52 27.24
C PHE A 13 8.66 26.23 26.81
N LYS A 14 7.87 26.79 27.74
CA LYS A 14 6.51 27.31 27.45
C LYS A 14 6.40 28.78 27.04
N THR A 15 7.50 29.53 26.97
CA THR A 15 7.43 31.00 26.74
C THR A 15 7.83 31.41 25.32
N GLN A 16 8.29 30.50 24.47
CA GLN A 16 8.72 30.80 23.08
C GLN A 16 7.69 30.46 22.01
N GLU A 17 6.48 30.01 22.38
CA GLU A 17 5.44 29.55 21.41
C GLU A 17 4.65 30.69 20.74
N LYS A 18 4.85 31.97 21.07
CA LYS A 18 3.82 33.00 20.77
C LYS A 18 4.19 34.22 19.90
N SER A 19 5.27 34.21 19.09
CA SER A 19 5.66 35.46 18.40
C SER A 19 6.31 35.39 17.01
N ALA A 20 5.91 34.48 16.11
CA ALA A 20 6.21 34.67 14.69
C ALA A 20 5.23 33.91 13.79
N LEU A 21 4.07 34.51 13.55
CA LEU A 21 3.12 34.12 12.51
C LEU A 21 2.98 35.31 11.55
N GLU A 22 3.71 35.29 10.44
CA GLU A 22 3.36 36.05 9.22
C GLU A 22 3.64 35.14 8.00
N PRO A 23 2.68 34.98 7.06
CA PRO A 23 2.88 34.18 5.85
C PRO A 23 3.39 35.09 4.73
N GLU A 24 4.68 34.99 4.39
CA GLU A 24 5.22 35.58 3.17
C GLU A 24 5.31 34.48 2.10
N ALA A 25 4.47 34.60 1.08
CA ALA A 25 4.53 33.81 -0.13
C ALA A 25 5.78 34.19 -0.93
N SER A 26 6.75 33.28 -1.04
CA SER A 26 7.81 33.38 -2.04
C SER A 26 8.19 31.99 -2.53
N SER A 27 8.01 31.83 -3.84
CA SER A 27 8.42 30.72 -4.68
C SER A 27 9.89 30.32 -4.46
N GLY A 28 10.09 29.06 -4.05
CA GLY A 28 11.37 28.39 -4.03
C GLY A 28 11.17 26.99 -3.44
N ILE A 29 11.18 25.96 -4.29
CA ILE A 29 11.15 24.57 -3.84
C ILE A 29 12.53 24.29 -3.22
N GLU A 30 12.65 24.53 -1.92
CA GLU A 30 13.87 24.31 -1.16
C GLU A 30 13.86 22.95 -0.47
N ILE A 31 15.05 22.40 -0.26
CA ILE A 31 15.39 21.10 0.31
C ILE A 31 14.71 20.82 1.68
N GLY A 32 14.07 21.82 2.30
CA GLY A 32 13.25 21.69 3.51
C GLY A 32 11.99 20.83 3.36
N ASP A 33 11.45 20.67 2.15
CA ASP A 33 10.27 19.82 1.93
C ASP A 33 10.57 18.34 2.20
N ALA A 34 11.78 17.86 1.90
CA ALA A 34 12.18 16.48 2.20
C ALA A 34 12.24 16.22 3.72
N GLU A 35 12.74 17.18 4.50
CA GLU A 35 12.81 17.09 5.96
C GLU A 35 11.41 17.19 6.61
N ALA A 36 10.55 18.07 6.10
CA ALA A 36 9.16 18.22 6.53
C ALA A 36 8.31 16.97 6.23
N LEU A 37 8.52 16.31 5.09
CA LEU A 37 7.86 15.06 4.70
C LEU A 37 8.35 13.85 5.52
N MET A 38 9.63 13.83 5.93
CA MET A 38 10.17 12.81 6.85
C MET A 38 9.67 13.00 8.29
N GLY A 39 9.49 14.26 8.72
CA GLY A 39 9.07 14.61 10.09
C GLY A 39 7.60 14.38 10.41
N THR A 40 6.69 14.47 9.43
CA THR A 40 5.23 14.50 9.68
C THR A 40 4.56 13.14 9.90
N GLY A 41 5.24 12.01 9.68
CA GLY A 41 4.61 10.67 9.78
C GLY A 41 5.36 9.63 10.61
N SER A 42 6.67 9.81 10.87
CA SER A 42 7.50 8.76 11.48
C SER A 42 7.59 8.83 13.01
N GLN A 43 7.25 9.95 13.63
CA GLN A 43 7.57 10.20 15.03
C GLN A 43 6.69 9.38 16.02
N ASN A 44 5.55 8.83 15.59
CA ASN A 44 4.61 8.11 16.48
C ASN A 44 3.88 6.92 15.82
N LEU A 45 4.50 6.17 14.91
CA LEU A 45 3.91 4.90 14.44
C LEU A 45 4.35 3.75 15.37
N HIS A 46 3.40 3.19 16.13
CA HIS A 46 3.62 1.94 16.86
C HIS A 46 3.86 0.80 15.86
N ARG A 47 5.14 0.47 15.61
CA ARG A 47 5.54 -0.71 14.85
C ARG A 47 5.22 -1.97 15.67
N LYS A 48 3.97 -2.42 15.60
CA LYS A 48 3.46 -3.63 16.28
C LYS A 48 3.78 -4.93 15.54
N LEU A 49 4.08 -4.87 14.25
CA LEU A 49 4.34 -6.05 13.43
C LEU A 49 5.83 -6.33 13.28
N ARG A 50 6.23 -7.58 13.52
CA ARG A 50 7.57 -8.10 13.30
C ARG A 50 7.82 -8.22 11.80
N GLY A 51 9.07 -8.08 11.37
CA GLY A 51 9.44 -8.17 9.94
C GLY A 51 8.96 -9.44 9.23
N LYS A 52 8.84 -10.57 9.96
CA LYS A 52 8.29 -11.83 9.43
C LYS A 52 6.80 -11.75 9.08
N GLU A 53 6.02 -11.01 9.86
CA GLU A 53 4.56 -10.86 9.64
C GLU A 53 4.31 -9.95 8.44
N VAL A 54 5.10 -8.89 8.30
CA VAL A 54 5.06 -8.00 7.13
C VAL A 54 5.45 -8.76 5.86
N GLN A 55 6.47 -9.61 5.92
CA GLN A 55 6.86 -10.45 4.78
C GLN A 55 5.78 -11.48 4.43
N LEU A 56 5.14 -12.09 5.43
CA LEU A 56 4.03 -13.02 5.19
C LEU A 56 2.83 -12.32 4.54
N PHE A 57 2.51 -11.10 4.97
CA PHE A 57 1.48 -10.28 4.34
C PHE A 57 1.81 -9.95 2.88
N ALA A 58 3.07 -9.59 2.60
CA ALA A 58 3.53 -9.32 1.24
C ALA A 58 3.41 -10.56 0.33
N ILE A 59 3.78 -11.75 0.82
CA ILE A 59 3.65 -13.01 0.08
C ILE A 59 2.17 -13.38 -0.12
N GLY A 60 1.35 -13.22 0.92
CA GLY A 60 -0.09 -13.50 0.86
C GLY A 60 -0.82 -12.61 -0.15
N GLY A 61 -0.49 -11.32 -0.18
CA GLY A 61 -1.02 -10.38 -1.16
C GLY A 61 -0.52 -10.63 -2.59
N ALA A 62 0.74 -11.06 -2.75
CA ALA A 62 1.31 -11.34 -4.07
C ALA A 62 0.77 -12.62 -4.71
N ILE A 63 0.54 -13.69 -3.93
CA ILE A 63 -0.01 -14.95 -4.45
C ILE A 63 -1.52 -14.81 -4.67
N GLY A 64 -2.25 -14.29 -3.67
CA GLY A 64 -3.67 -13.96 -3.75
C GLY A 64 -4.62 -15.06 -4.25
N THR A 65 -5.91 -14.74 -4.26
CA THR A 65 -6.97 -15.54 -4.90
C THR A 65 -6.97 -15.36 -6.42
N SER A 66 -6.53 -14.20 -6.89
CA SER A 66 -6.51 -13.80 -8.30
C SER A 66 -5.62 -14.71 -9.17
N LEU A 67 -4.51 -15.23 -8.64
CA LEU A 67 -3.65 -16.16 -9.38
C LEU A 67 -4.41 -17.43 -9.76
N PHE A 68 -5.12 -18.04 -8.81
CA PHE A 68 -5.90 -19.25 -9.05
C PHE A 68 -7.06 -18.99 -10.01
N MET A 69 -7.74 -17.85 -9.86
CA MET A 69 -8.82 -17.43 -10.73
C MET A 69 -8.35 -17.27 -12.19
N GLN A 70 -7.20 -16.63 -12.39
CA GLN A 70 -6.62 -16.42 -13.72
C GLN A 70 -6.10 -17.72 -14.33
N MET A 71 -5.49 -18.61 -13.53
CA MET A 71 -5.06 -19.93 -13.98
C MET A 71 -6.25 -20.79 -14.41
N ALA A 72 -7.34 -20.79 -13.65
CA ALA A 72 -8.55 -21.55 -13.97
C ALA A 72 -9.13 -21.16 -15.34
N TYR A 73 -9.09 -19.87 -15.68
CA TYR A 73 -9.54 -19.38 -16.99
C TYR A 73 -8.50 -19.56 -18.11
N SER A 74 -7.21 -19.40 -17.82
CA SER A 74 -6.16 -19.37 -18.84
C SER A 74 -5.69 -20.75 -19.26
N LEU A 75 -5.77 -21.75 -18.38
CA LEU A 75 -5.28 -23.11 -18.65
C LEU A 75 -6.04 -23.83 -19.78
N PRO A 76 -7.40 -23.79 -19.84
CA PRO A 76 -8.15 -24.39 -20.95
C PRO A 76 -7.97 -23.66 -22.28
N ASN A 77 -7.71 -22.35 -22.24
CA ASN A 77 -7.67 -21.49 -23.42
C ASN A 77 -6.28 -21.38 -24.05
N GLY A 78 -5.22 -21.28 -23.25
CA GLY A 78 -3.85 -21.01 -23.71
C GLY A 78 -2.90 -22.21 -23.66
N GLY A 79 -3.33 -23.34 -23.09
CA GLY A 79 -2.48 -24.49 -22.81
C GLY A 79 -1.39 -24.21 -21.76
N PRO A 80 -0.73 -25.26 -21.24
CA PRO A 80 0.23 -25.12 -20.14
C PRO A 80 1.49 -24.33 -20.54
N ALA A 81 1.95 -24.48 -21.78
CA ALA A 81 3.13 -23.77 -22.28
C ALA A 81 2.87 -22.27 -22.47
N GLY A 82 1.70 -21.89 -22.98
CA GLY A 82 1.32 -20.48 -23.16
C GLY A 82 1.15 -19.74 -21.83
N LEU A 83 0.56 -20.42 -20.83
CA LEU A 83 0.43 -19.86 -19.48
C LEU A 83 1.79 -19.59 -18.83
N PHE A 84 2.74 -20.53 -18.93
CA PHE A 84 4.08 -20.36 -18.38
C PHE A 84 4.84 -19.21 -19.05
N LEU A 85 4.78 -19.14 -20.38
CA LEU A 85 5.48 -18.12 -21.15
C LEU A 85 4.92 -16.72 -20.87
N GLY A 86 3.58 -16.60 -20.77
CA GLY A 86 2.93 -15.35 -20.37
C GLY A 86 3.33 -14.89 -18.96
N PHE A 87 3.37 -15.82 -18.00
CA PHE A 87 3.81 -15.53 -16.64
C PHE A 87 5.28 -15.10 -16.58
N ALA A 88 6.18 -15.76 -17.33
CA ALA A 88 7.60 -15.43 -17.37
C ALA A 88 7.87 -14.04 -17.96
N VAL A 89 7.19 -13.69 -19.07
CA VAL A 89 7.33 -12.39 -19.74
C VAL A 89 6.82 -11.27 -18.82
N TYR A 90 5.61 -11.42 -18.27
CA TYR A 90 5.04 -10.43 -17.37
C TYR A 90 5.85 -10.29 -16.07
N GLY A 91 6.32 -11.41 -15.52
CA GLY A 91 7.18 -11.44 -14.33
C GLY A 91 8.47 -10.64 -14.52
N THR A 92 9.09 -10.71 -15.71
CA THR A 92 10.33 -9.96 -15.99
C THR A 92 10.09 -8.45 -15.97
N VAL A 93 8.97 -7.98 -16.56
CA VAL A 93 8.59 -6.56 -16.53
C VAL A 93 8.31 -6.11 -15.10
N MET A 94 7.58 -6.91 -14.32
CA MET A 94 7.27 -6.59 -12.92
C MET A 94 8.51 -6.54 -12.03
N VAL A 95 9.50 -7.44 -12.23
CA VAL A 95 10.77 -7.39 -11.48
C VAL A 95 11.53 -6.12 -11.83
N ALA A 96 11.64 -5.76 -13.11
CA ALA A 96 12.33 -4.53 -13.51
C ALA A 96 11.70 -3.27 -12.87
N VAL A 97 10.37 -3.18 -12.84
CA VAL A 97 9.65 -2.07 -12.20
C VAL A 97 9.87 -2.06 -10.67
N ASN A 98 9.84 -3.22 -10.02
CA ASN A 98 10.05 -3.30 -8.57
C ASN A 98 11.48 -2.95 -8.17
N GLU A 99 12.50 -3.29 -8.96
CA GLU A 99 13.89 -2.89 -8.70
C GLU A 99 14.05 -1.37 -8.77
N CYS A 100 13.51 -0.73 -9.82
CA CYS A 100 13.52 0.74 -9.91
C CYS A 100 12.80 1.40 -8.72
N PHE A 101 11.66 0.83 -8.29
CA PHE A 101 10.94 1.32 -7.11
C PHE A 101 11.74 1.10 -5.81
N ALA A 102 12.43 -0.03 -5.68
CA ALA A 102 13.24 -0.34 -4.51
C ALA A 102 14.43 0.61 -4.36
N GLU A 103 15.12 0.96 -5.44
CA GLU A 103 16.18 1.98 -5.43
C GLU A 103 15.66 3.34 -4.97
N MET A 104 14.48 3.73 -5.45
CA MET A 104 13.81 4.98 -5.08
C MET A 104 13.43 5.03 -3.59
N VAL A 105 12.98 3.91 -3.02
CA VAL A 105 12.64 3.79 -1.58
C VAL A 105 13.90 3.75 -0.71
N CYS A 106 14.99 3.12 -1.17
CA CYS A 106 16.26 3.08 -0.45
C CYS A 106 16.94 4.45 -0.40
N TYR A 107 16.81 5.26 -1.46
CA TYR A 107 17.36 6.61 -1.51
C TYR A 107 16.63 7.57 -0.55
N MET A 108 15.30 7.48 -0.47
CA MET A 108 14.49 8.29 0.44
C MET A 108 13.45 7.44 1.19
N PRO A 109 13.74 7.03 2.44
CA PRO A 109 12.83 6.20 3.22
C PRO A 109 11.70 7.04 3.83
N ILE A 110 10.61 7.22 3.09
CA ILE A 110 9.42 7.94 3.57
C ILE A 110 8.36 6.96 4.09
N ALA A 111 7.64 7.33 5.15
CA ALA A 111 6.48 6.58 5.60
C ALA A 111 5.38 6.60 4.52
N SER A 112 4.91 5.42 4.10
CA SER A 112 3.97 5.21 2.97
C SER A 112 4.54 5.68 1.60
N PRO A 113 5.51 4.95 1.04
CA PRO A 113 6.35 5.46 -0.05
C PRO A 113 5.62 5.65 -1.39
N PHE A 114 4.72 4.75 -1.78
CA PHE A 114 4.25 4.68 -3.18
C PHE A 114 3.50 5.93 -3.70
N ILE A 115 2.53 6.49 -2.96
CA ILE A 115 1.83 7.72 -3.40
C ILE A 115 2.70 8.96 -3.17
N ARG A 116 3.46 9.01 -2.06
CA ARG A 116 4.22 10.20 -1.67
C ARG A 116 5.45 10.41 -2.54
N LEU A 117 6.08 9.34 -2.98
CA LEU A 117 7.24 9.40 -3.87
C LEU A 117 6.87 9.96 -5.26
N GLY A 118 5.67 9.71 -5.79
CA GLY A 118 5.30 10.27 -7.10
C GLY A 118 5.22 11.80 -7.15
N GLY A 119 4.88 12.43 -6.02
CA GLY A 119 4.70 13.87 -5.90
C GLY A 119 6.04 14.55 -5.74
N PHE A 120 6.94 13.85 -5.04
CA PHE A 120 8.32 14.28 -4.88
C PHE A 120 9.14 14.19 -6.19
N TRP A 121 8.97 13.13 -6.99
CA TRP A 121 9.81 12.87 -8.17
C TRP A 121 9.23 13.36 -9.50
N VAL A 122 7.91 13.50 -9.63
CA VAL A 122 7.28 13.87 -10.90
C VAL A 122 6.46 15.15 -10.77
N ASP A 123 5.34 15.08 -10.05
CA ASP A 123 4.43 16.21 -9.84
C ASP A 123 3.34 15.87 -8.80
N ASP A 124 2.91 16.86 -8.01
CA ASP A 124 1.85 16.68 -7.02
C ASP A 124 0.51 16.26 -7.64
N ALA A 125 0.19 16.69 -8.86
CA ALA A 125 -1.02 16.27 -9.57
C ALA A 125 -0.97 14.77 -9.94
N LEU A 126 0.21 14.25 -10.25
CA LEU A 126 0.40 12.82 -10.52
C LEU A 126 0.19 11.99 -9.25
N SER A 127 0.66 12.46 -8.10
CA SER A 127 0.37 11.83 -6.81
C SER A 127 -1.11 11.80 -6.47
N PHE A 128 -1.83 12.89 -6.75
CA PHE A 128 -3.27 12.92 -6.58
C PHE A 128 -3.98 11.90 -7.48
N ALA A 129 -3.58 11.82 -8.75
CA ALA A 129 -4.11 10.83 -9.69
C ALA A 129 -3.80 9.38 -9.28
N MET A 130 -2.58 9.10 -8.81
CA MET A 130 -2.21 7.78 -8.28
C MET A 130 -3.01 7.41 -7.04
N GLY A 131 -3.27 8.37 -6.14
CA GLY A 131 -4.14 8.17 -4.98
C GLY A 131 -5.55 7.76 -5.38
N TRP A 132 -6.13 8.44 -6.39
CA TRP A 132 -7.44 8.08 -6.91
C TRP A 132 -7.45 6.74 -7.64
N ASN A 133 -6.40 6.43 -8.41
CA ASN A 133 -6.25 5.14 -9.09
C ASN A 133 -6.17 3.99 -8.07
N PHE A 134 -5.41 4.17 -7.00
CA PHE A 134 -5.29 3.20 -5.91
C PHE A 134 -6.61 3.03 -5.15
N PHE A 135 -7.32 4.13 -4.87
CA PHE A 135 -8.65 4.06 -4.27
C PHE A 135 -9.63 3.27 -5.14
N LEU A 136 -9.68 3.53 -6.44
CA LEU A 136 -10.52 2.80 -7.38
C LEU A 136 -10.12 1.32 -7.48
N ASN A 137 -8.83 1.01 -7.47
CA ASN A 137 -8.34 -0.36 -7.47
C ASN A 137 -8.83 -1.13 -6.22
N MET A 138 -8.69 -0.52 -5.04
CA MET A 138 -9.16 -1.11 -3.78
C MET A 138 -10.68 -1.21 -3.71
N ALA A 139 -11.42 -0.22 -4.25
CA ALA A 139 -12.87 -0.26 -4.32
C ALA A 139 -13.40 -1.36 -5.26
N LEU A 140 -12.72 -1.59 -6.38
CA LEU A 140 -13.07 -2.66 -7.34
C LEU A 140 -12.60 -4.05 -6.89
N LEU A 141 -11.68 -4.14 -5.93
CA LEU A 141 -11.25 -5.40 -5.35
C LEU A 141 -12.39 -6.12 -4.61
N VAL A 142 -13.23 -5.37 -3.88
CA VAL A 142 -14.35 -5.94 -3.11
C VAL A 142 -15.35 -6.70 -3.99
N PRO A 143 -15.94 -6.10 -5.06
CA PRO A 143 -16.83 -6.84 -5.95
C PRO A 143 -16.11 -7.96 -6.70
N PHE A 144 -14.81 -7.81 -7.01
CA PHE A 144 -14.03 -8.88 -7.63
C PHE A 144 -13.94 -10.12 -6.74
N GLU A 145 -13.66 -9.98 -5.44
CA GLU A 145 -13.63 -11.10 -4.49
C GLU A 145 -15.00 -11.79 -4.35
N ILE A 146 -16.09 -11.01 -4.36
CA ILE A 146 -17.46 -11.55 -4.33
C ILE A 146 -17.74 -12.44 -5.55
N VAL A 147 -17.34 -11.99 -6.74
CA VAL A 147 -17.50 -12.76 -7.99
C VAL A 147 -16.60 -13.99 -7.99
N ALA A 148 -15.36 -13.87 -7.51
CA ALA A 148 -14.42 -14.98 -7.40
C ALA A 148 -14.96 -16.09 -6.49
N PHE A 149 -15.50 -15.71 -5.33
CA PHE A 149 -16.10 -16.64 -4.39
C PHE A 149 -17.35 -17.31 -4.95
N ASN A 150 -18.17 -16.58 -5.71
CA ASN A 150 -19.34 -17.14 -6.36
C ASN A 150 -18.97 -18.26 -7.34
N ILE A 151 -17.99 -18.01 -8.22
CA ILE A 151 -17.48 -19.00 -9.18
C ILE A 151 -16.88 -20.21 -8.46
N LEU A 152 -16.15 -19.99 -7.36
CA LEU A 152 -15.60 -21.07 -6.56
C LEU A 152 -16.68 -21.96 -5.92
N LEU A 153 -17.79 -21.39 -5.44
CA LEU A 153 -18.89 -22.16 -4.86
C LEU A 153 -19.67 -22.95 -5.91
N THR A 154 -19.96 -22.34 -7.06
CA THR A 154 -20.62 -23.02 -8.19
C THR A 154 -19.78 -24.19 -8.70
N TYR A 155 -18.45 -24.15 -8.57
CA TYR A 155 -17.60 -25.30 -8.88
C TYR A 155 -17.89 -26.54 -7.99
N TRP A 156 -18.30 -26.36 -6.73
CA TRP A 156 -18.54 -27.47 -5.79
C TRP A 156 -20.02 -27.82 -5.58
N THR A 157 -20.95 -26.88 -5.66
CA THR A 157 -22.38 -27.13 -5.43
C THR A 157 -23.27 -26.08 -6.10
N ASP A 158 -24.16 -26.53 -6.99
CA ASP A 158 -25.18 -25.70 -7.63
C ASP A 158 -26.49 -25.57 -6.84
N LYS A 159 -26.59 -26.24 -5.67
CA LYS A 159 -27.83 -26.31 -4.88
C LYS A 159 -28.13 -25.02 -4.11
N VAL A 160 -27.17 -24.13 -3.96
CA VAL A 160 -27.34 -22.88 -3.20
C VAL A 160 -27.62 -21.75 -4.19
N PRO A 161 -28.70 -20.96 -4.01
CA PRO A 161 -28.99 -19.85 -4.92
C PRO A 161 -27.90 -18.80 -4.83
N VAL A 162 -27.42 -18.37 -6.01
CA VAL A 162 -26.38 -17.34 -6.20
C VAL A 162 -26.70 -16.07 -5.40
N GLU A 163 -27.99 -15.70 -5.34
CA GLU A 163 -28.50 -14.52 -4.63
C GLU A 163 -28.28 -14.57 -3.11
N ALA A 164 -28.38 -15.76 -2.50
CA ALA A 164 -28.13 -15.93 -1.06
C ALA A 164 -26.63 -15.80 -0.73
N ILE A 165 -25.76 -16.27 -1.62
CA ILE A 165 -24.30 -16.18 -1.45
C ILE A 165 -23.84 -14.72 -1.56
N VAL A 166 -24.33 -14.01 -2.58
CA VAL A 166 -23.97 -12.61 -2.82
C VAL A 166 -24.46 -11.71 -1.69
N SER A 167 -25.69 -11.91 -1.19
CA SER A 167 -26.22 -11.13 -0.06
C SER A 167 -25.45 -11.37 1.24
N ILE A 168 -25.06 -12.62 1.55
CA ILE A 168 -24.24 -12.94 2.73
C ILE A 168 -22.86 -12.28 2.64
N LEU A 169 -22.19 -12.34 1.49
CA LEU A 169 -20.86 -11.74 1.33
C LEU A 169 -20.90 -10.22 1.39
N ILE A 170 -21.93 -9.57 0.83
CA ILE A 170 -22.11 -8.12 0.95
C ILE A 170 -22.29 -7.71 2.41
N VAL A 171 -23.05 -8.47 3.20
CA VAL A 171 -23.22 -8.20 4.63
C VAL A 171 -21.94 -8.43 5.42
N LEU A 172 -21.12 -9.40 5.03
CA LEU A 172 -19.82 -9.68 5.68
C LEU A 172 -18.73 -8.64 5.35
N TYR A 173 -18.80 -8.02 4.17
CA TYR A 173 -17.87 -6.98 3.73
C TYR A 173 -18.26 -5.57 4.18
N ALA A 174 -19.50 -5.37 4.67
CA ALA A 174 -20.01 -4.09 5.20
C ALA A 174 -19.61 -3.86 6.66
#